data_AF-A0A418YBP3-F1
#
_entry.id   AF-A0A418YBP3-F1
#
_cell.length_a   1.000
_cell.length_b   1.000
_cell.length_c   1.000
_cell.angle_alpha   90.00
_cell.angle_beta   90.00
_cell.angle_gamma   90.00
#
_symmetry.space_group_name_H-M   'P 1'
#
loop_
_entity.id
_entity.type
_entity.pdbx_description
1 polymer ?
#
loop_
_entity_poly.entity_id
_entity_poly.type
_entity_poly.pdbx_seq_one_letter_code
_entity_poly.pdbx_strand_id
1 'polypeptide(L)'
;MYQRTAYNSKHVPLQKPAVKKGLLAKFFSTATRFSFTQTCDVLATKALSYYKPSHWHRDESKQQQQPETAFAWNEQTMGHDTMSPWSVVYLNVTGLSKFFILYFLPFSLIVLLVSFIFDDFSVSELVKILEKYALISLPFAVFWAQGELLNRGYFMLPFLKAQRAYELNRRTGMVTLYRHNKPYFTHPFIEFDCFLNAAPGHQGLMNYSLLLVHRYNGYRHGVPLHLMLPSNQLIDEYKRFWNMVQQYMDISRPLPDILMLEAVRNKDETTRIYDATHPRESHYWRQMSDEVFDQKLDALAIEQLQQPATGAVINIFAEEGHQQCSECNTWSPEGERHCTECHHPFAIDNAAIPEPALHQAVWQGDWAKARSLLAQGASIHEVNEQGRTAMDLAQEREDKLMIELLETHGEVGNEVPH
;
A
#
# COMPACT_ATOMS: atom_id res chain seq x y z
N MET A 1 -13.53 10.53 -21.91
CA MET A 1 -13.97 11.39 -20.79
C MET A 1 -13.92 10.58 -19.51
N TYR A 2 -13.55 11.23 -18.40
CA TYR A 2 -13.52 10.60 -17.07
C TYR A 2 -14.93 10.46 -16.49
N GLN A 3 -15.16 9.39 -15.73
CA GLN A 3 -16.41 9.20 -14.97
C GLN A 3 -16.40 10.04 -13.69
N ARG A 4 -17.58 10.28 -13.11
CA ARG A 4 -17.71 11.02 -11.84
C ARG A 4 -17.02 10.36 -10.66
N THR A 5 -16.84 9.04 -10.73
CA THR A 5 -16.15 8.23 -9.70
C THR A 5 -14.64 8.23 -9.86
N ALA A 6 -14.09 8.84 -10.92
CA ALA A 6 -12.66 8.93 -11.15
C ALA A 6 -11.98 9.72 -10.02
N TYR A 7 -10.81 9.23 -9.59
CA TYR A 7 -10.09 9.81 -8.47
C TYR A 7 -9.51 11.18 -8.84
N ASN A 8 -9.77 12.18 -7.99
CA ASN A 8 -9.30 13.55 -8.15
C ASN A 8 -8.73 14.05 -6.82
N SER A 9 -7.42 14.26 -6.75
CA SER A 9 -6.75 14.66 -5.51
C SER A 9 -7.18 16.05 -4.98
N LYS A 10 -7.74 16.92 -5.84
CA LYS A 10 -8.27 18.22 -5.43
C LYS A 10 -9.64 18.14 -4.77
N HIS A 11 -10.39 17.06 -5.01
CA HIS A 11 -11.76 16.88 -4.53
C HIS A 11 -11.95 15.45 -4.02
N VAL A 12 -11.33 15.15 -2.86
CA VAL A 12 -11.42 13.82 -2.26
C VAL A 12 -12.61 13.76 -1.30
N PRO A 13 -13.57 12.83 -1.49
CA PRO A 13 -14.66 12.66 -0.54
C PRO A 13 -14.16 12.06 0.77
N LEU A 14 -14.61 12.62 1.89
CA LEU A 14 -14.28 12.11 3.22
C LEU A 14 -14.72 10.64 3.39
N GLN A 15 -13.81 9.84 3.92
CA GLN A 15 -13.94 8.41 4.13
C GLN A 15 -14.14 8.12 5.61
N LYS A 16 -14.85 7.02 5.90
CA LYS A 16 -14.92 6.48 7.26
C LYS A 16 -13.67 5.66 7.58
N PRO A 17 -13.09 5.76 8.79
CA PRO A 17 -12.01 4.89 9.23
C PRO A 17 -12.36 3.40 9.14
N ALA A 18 -11.33 2.56 9.00
CA ALA A 18 -11.50 1.11 8.95
C ALA A 18 -11.96 0.57 10.32
N VAL A 19 -13.04 -0.23 10.35
CA VAL A 19 -13.40 -0.99 11.54
C VAL A 19 -12.50 -2.23 11.58
N LYS A 20 -11.52 -2.26 12.49
CA LYS A 20 -10.60 -3.39 12.68
C LYS A 20 -11.41 -4.66 12.99
N LYS A 21 -11.50 -5.60 12.04
CA LYS A 21 -12.17 -6.90 12.24
C LYS A 21 -11.24 -8.06 11.88
N GLY A 22 -11.14 -9.03 12.79
CA GLY A 22 -10.59 -10.37 12.55
C GLY A 22 -9.06 -10.49 12.46
N LEU A 23 -8.60 -11.64 11.94
CA LEU A 23 -7.19 -12.05 11.87
C LEU A 23 -6.31 -11.12 11.01
N LEU A 24 -6.89 -10.42 10.03
CA LEU A 24 -6.17 -9.45 9.18
C LEU A 24 -5.70 -8.22 9.94
N ALA A 25 -6.44 -7.79 10.97
CA ALA A 25 -6.01 -6.67 11.81
C ALA A 25 -4.67 -6.95 12.51
N LYS A 26 -4.37 -8.23 12.80
CA LYS A 26 -3.09 -8.68 13.38
C LYS A 26 -1.99 -8.87 12.33
N PHE A 27 -2.36 -9.21 11.09
CA PHE A 27 -1.40 -9.28 9.98
C PHE A 27 -0.95 -7.88 9.53
N PHE A 28 -1.85 -6.89 9.58
CA PHE A 28 -1.56 -5.50 9.21
C PHE A 28 -1.08 -4.64 10.38
N SER A 29 -1.08 -5.14 11.63
CA SER A 29 -0.57 -4.37 12.77
C SER A 29 0.94 -4.11 12.71
N THR A 30 1.68 -4.94 11.98
CA THR A 30 3.13 -4.78 11.74
C THR A 30 3.44 -4.10 10.40
N ALA A 31 2.41 -3.80 9.59
CA ALA A 31 2.59 -3.21 8.27
C ALA A 31 2.55 -1.69 8.34
N THR A 32 3.43 -1.04 7.59
CA THR A 32 3.45 0.42 7.47
C THR A 32 2.38 0.85 6.48
N ARG A 33 1.45 1.71 6.93
CA ARG A 33 0.43 2.32 6.07
C ARG A 33 1.02 3.50 5.29
N PHE A 34 0.75 3.57 4.00
CA PHE A 34 1.05 4.75 3.18
C PHE A 34 -0.21 5.60 3.00
N SER A 35 -0.08 6.89 3.27
CA SER A 35 -1.17 7.86 3.15
C SER A 35 -1.42 8.25 1.70
N PHE A 36 -2.61 8.80 1.44
CA PHE A 36 -2.86 9.52 0.19
C PHE A 36 -2.13 10.86 0.23
N THR A 37 -1.61 11.29 -0.91
CA THR A 37 -0.77 12.49 -1.02
C THR A 37 -1.09 13.26 -2.28
N GLN A 38 -0.91 14.58 -2.23
CA GLN A 38 -0.77 15.38 -3.44
C GLN A 38 0.53 14.97 -4.11
N THR A 39 0.45 14.34 -5.27
CA THR A 39 1.62 13.70 -5.87
C THR A 39 2.66 14.72 -6.30
N CYS A 40 3.93 14.33 -6.22
CA CYS A 40 5.08 15.07 -6.75
C CYS A 40 5.69 14.31 -7.94
N ASP A 41 6.58 14.96 -8.69
CA ASP A 41 7.14 14.41 -9.94
C ASP A 41 8.28 13.39 -9.73
N VAL A 42 8.24 12.65 -8.61
CA VAL A 42 9.23 11.62 -8.29
C VAL A 42 8.81 10.24 -8.82
N LEU A 43 9.80 9.48 -9.28
CA LEU A 43 9.65 8.18 -9.91
C LEU A 43 10.36 7.08 -9.13
N ALA A 44 9.77 5.89 -9.15
CA ALA A 44 10.38 4.63 -8.70
C ALA A 44 11.30 4.09 -9.79
N THR A 45 12.57 4.49 -9.77
CA THR A 45 13.54 4.18 -10.84
C THR A 45 13.86 2.69 -10.93
N LYS A 46 13.79 1.94 -9.83
CA LYS A 46 14.02 0.49 -9.80
C LYS A 46 12.82 -0.31 -10.30
N ALA A 47 11.61 0.24 -10.21
CA ALA A 47 10.44 -0.34 -10.90
C ALA A 47 10.56 -0.17 -12.43
N LEU A 48 11.15 0.94 -12.88
CA LEU A 48 11.27 1.30 -14.29
C LEU A 48 12.44 0.62 -15.01
N SER A 49 13.51 0.28 -14.30
CA SER A 49 14.74 -0.29 -14.89
C SER A 49 14.54 -1.60 -15.65
N TYR A 50 13.45 -2.32 -15.41
CA TYR A 50 13.10 -3.54 -16.14
C TYR A 50 12.62 -3.27 -17.58
N TYR A 51 12.01 -2.11 -17.83
CA TYR A 51 11.43 -1.74 -19.11
C TYR A 51 12.42 -0.91 -19.93
N LYS A 52 13.25 -1.61 -20.71
CA LYS A 52 14.26 -0.98 -21.57
C LYS A 52 13.68 -0.45 -22.88
N PRO A 53 14.25 0.62 -23.46
CA PRO A 53 13.92 1.08 -24.81
C PRO A 53 14.01 -0.03 -25.87
N SER A 54 15.03 -0.91 -25.82
CA SER A 54 15.17 -2.03 -26.77
C SER A 54 14.01 -3.02 -26.71
N HIS A 55 13.50 -3.32 -25.50
CA HIS A 55 12.33 -4.18 -25.29
C HIS A 55 11.09 -3.55 -25.90
N TRP A 56 10.92 -2.24 -25.70
CA TRP A 56 9.82 -1.48 -26.30
C TRP A 56 9.82 -1.58 -27.83
N HIS A 57 10.96 -1.33 -28.48
CA HIS A 57 11.11 -1.39 -29.94
C HIS A 57 10.84 -2.79 -30.50
N ARG A 58 11.29 -3.84 -29.81
CA ARG A 58 11.00 -5.22 -30.19
C ARG A 58 9.50 -5.52 -30.20
N ASP A 59 8.78 -4.97 -29.23
CA ASP A 59 7.34 -5.19 -29.08
C ASP A 59 6.48 -4.20 -29.89
N GLU A 60 7.07 -3.18 -30.52
CA GLU A 60 6.37 -2.22 -31.39
C GLU A 60 5.66 -2.89 -32.58
N SER A 61 6.30 -3.90 -33.17
CA SER A 61 5.69 -4.72 -34.23
C SER A 61 4.45 -5.50 -33.75
N LYS A 62 4.44 -5.94 -32.49
CA LYS A 62 3.29 -6.61 -31.87
C LYS A 62 2.21 -5.61 -31.47
N GLN A 63 2.58 -4.39 -31.09
CA GLN A 63 1.64 -3.30 -30.77
C GLN A 63 0.75 -2.93 -31.95
N GLN A 64 1.32 -2.88 -33.17
CA GLN A 64 0.54 -2.57 -34.38
C GLN A 64 -0.53 -3.63 -34.68
N GLN A 65 -0.31 -4.87 -34.25
CA GLN A 65 -1.25 -5.99 -34.47
C GLN A 65 -2.25 -6.15 -33.31
N GLN A 66 -1.87 -5.85 -32.06
CA GLN A 66 -2.72 -5.98 -30.87
C GLN A 66 -2.49 -4.81 -29.88
N PRO A 67 -3.10 -3.64 -30.13
CA PRO A 67 -2.82 -2.43 -29.37
C PRO A 67 -3.35 -2.46 -27.92
N GLU A 68 -4.39 -3.24 -27.62
CA GLU A 68 -5.00 -3.29 -26.28
C GLU A 68 -4.26 -4.18 -25.28
N THR A 69 -3.43 -5.12 -25.75
CA THR A 69 -2.74 -6.12 -24.92
C THR A 69 -1.23 -5.90 -24.84
N ALA A 70 -0.69 -4.90 -25.53
CA ALA A 70 0.76 -4.77 -25.71
C ALA A 70 1.51 -4.27 -24.48
N PHE A 71 0.86 -3.46 -23.63
CA PHE A 71 1.45 -3.00 -22.37
C PHE A 71 0.52 -3.21 -21.19
N ALA A 72 1.15 -3.51 -20.06
CA ALA A 72 0.48 -3.58 -18.78
C ALA A 72 -0.19 -2.24 -18.40
N TRP A 73 0.32 -1.12 -18.91
CA TRP A 73 -0.15 0.24 -18.60
C TRP A 73 -0.53 0.97 -19.89
N ASN A 74 -1.72 1.58 -19.92
CA ASN A 74 -2.16 2.47 -20.99
C ASN A 74 -2.81 3.73 -20.39
N GLU A 75 -3.46 4.58 -21.20
CA GLU A 75 -4.08 5.82 -20.72
C GLU A 75 -5.34 5.60 -19.84
N GLN A 76 -5.86 4.38 -19.79
CA GLN A 76 -7.12 4.04 -19.12
C GLN A 76 -6.94 3.08 -17.95
N THR A 77 -6.07 2.10 -18.11
CA THR A 77 -5.89 0.96 -17.21
C THR A 77 -4.41 0.69 -16.95
N MET A 78 -4.08 0.49 -15.68
CA MET A 78 -2.81 -0.01 -15.20
C MET A 78 -3.05 -1.37 -14.56
N GLY A 79 -2.47 -2.43 -15.10
CA GLY A 79 -2.61 -3.77 -14.56
C GLY A 79 -1.30 -4.51 -14.51
N HIS A 80 -1.37 -5.74 -14.00
CA HIS A 80 -0.27 -6.69 -14.07
C HIS A 80 -0.83 -8.07 -14.42
N ASP A 81 -0.16 -8.75 -15.33
CA ASP A 81 -0.48 -10.12 -15.74
C ASP A 81 0.50 -11.08 -15.07
N THR A 82 -0.01 -12.14 -14.45
CA THR A 82 0.81 -13.20 -13.85
C THR A 82 0.77 -14.46 -14.69
N MET A 83 1.82 -15.27 -14.55
CA MET A 83 1.83 -16.59 -15.16
C MET A 83 0.76 -17.47 -14.51
N SER A 84 0.04 -18.23 -15.33
CA SER A 84 -0.82 -19.30 -14.84
C SER A 84 0.01 -20.27 -13.98
N PRO A 85 -0.51 -20.80 -12.87
CA PRO A 85 0.16 -21.84 -12.09
C PRO A 85 0.59 -23.04 -12.95
N TRP A 86 -0.23 -23.38 -13.96
CA TRP A 86 0.11 -24.42 -14.93
C TRP A 86 1.30 -24.06 -15.81
N SER A 87 1.53 -22.78 -16.09
CA SER A 87 2.74 -22.33 -16.79
C SER A 87 3.99 -22.58 -15.98
N VAL A 88 3.94 -22.33 -14.67
CA VAL A 88 5.07 -22.62 -13.77
C VAL A 88 5.36 -24.12 -13.74
N VAL A 89 4.33 -24.96 -13.57
CA VAL A 89 4.47 -26.42 -13.59
C VAL A 89 5.06 -26.88 -14.93
N TYR A 90 4.50 -26.41 -16.04
CA TYR A 90 4.96 -26.78 -17.38
C TYR A 90 6.42 -26.37 -17.62
N LEU A 91 6.82 -25.15 -17.27
CA LEU A 91 8.20 -24.69 -17.40
C LEU A 91 9.17 -25.55 -16.57
N ASN A 92 8.80 -25.92 -15.34
CA ASN A 92 9.60 -26.83 -14.53
C ASN A 92 9.72 -28.22 -15.18
N VAL A 93 8.62 -28.77 -15.70
CA VAL A 93 8.65 -30.07 -16.40
C VAL A 93 9.53 -30.03 -17.65
N THR A 94 9.42 -28.99 -18.48
CA THR A 94 10.27 -28.83 -19.67
C THR A 94 11.74 -28.64 -19.30
N GLY A 95 12.04 -27.88 -18.24
CA GLY A 95 13.39 -27.70 -17.71
C GLY A 95 14.01 -28.99 -17.18
N LEU A 96 13.26 -29.75 -16.37
CA LEU A 96 13.67 -31.07 -15.87
C LEU A 96 13.87 -32.06 -17.02
N SER A 97 13.02 -32.01 -18.05
CA SER A 97 13.15 -32.86 -19.24
C SER A 97 14.42 -32.55 -20.02
N LYS A 98 14.73 -31.26 -20.22
CA LYS A 98 15.98 -30.82 -20.84
C LYS A 98 17.19 -31.27 -20.01
N PHE A 99 17.14 -31.12 -18.69
CA PHE A 99 18.22 -31.58 -17.80
C PHE A 99 18.43 -33.09 -17.89
N PHE A 100 17.33 -33.85 -17.88
CA PHE A 100 17.38 -35.31 -17.99
C PHE A 100 18.07 -35.75 -19.29
N ILE A 101 17.68 -35.18 -20.43
CA ILE A 101 18.24 -35.55 -21.73
C ILE A 101 19.69 -35.09 -21.90
N LEU A 102 20.06 -33.90 -21.42
CA LEU A 102 21.40 -33.34 -21.65
C LEU A 102 22.46 -33.85 -20.66
N TYR A 103 22.07 -34.19 -19.43
CA TYR A 103 23.03 -34.52 -18.37
C TYR A 103 22.82 -35.92 -17.81
N PHE A 104 21.59 -36.23 -17.36
CA PHE A 104 21.33 -37.51 -16.69
C PHE A 104 21.46 -38.70 -17.64
N LEU A 105 20.85 -38.63 -18.82
CA LEU A 105 20.88 -39.71 -19.80
C LEU A 105 22.33 -40.01 -20.26
N PRO A 106 23.14 -39.04 -20.72
CA PRO A 106 24.55 -39.29 -21.07
C PRO A 106 25.36 -39.86 -19.90
N PHE A 107 25.19 -39.32 -18.69
CA PHE A 107 25.87 -39.84 -17.51
C PHE A 107 25.50 -41.31 -17.24
N SER A 108 24.21 -41.65 -17.29
CA SER A 108 23.74 -43.02 -17.09
C SER A 108 24.22 -43.99 -18.19
N LEU A 109 24.37 -43.52 -19.43
CA LEU A 109 24.94 -44.30 -20.53
C LEU A 109 26.44 -44.52 -20.34
N ILE A 110 27.18 -43.55 -19.79
CA ILE A 110 28.59 -43.73 -19.43
C ILE A 110 28.72 -44.77 -18.31
N VAL A 111 27.88 -44.72 -17.29
CA VAL A 111 27.86 -45.74 -16.22
C VAL A 111 27.55 -47.12 -16.80
N LEU A 112 26.56 -47.23 -17.69
CA LEU A 112 26.25 -48.48 -18.39
C LEU A 112 27.43 -48.98 -19.23
N LEU A 113 28.13 -48.08 -19.93
CA LEU A 113 29.32 -48.42 -20.71
C LEU A 113 30.45 -48.95 -19.81
N VAL A 114 30.68 -48.33 -18.65
CA VAL A 114 31.66 -48.79 -17.67
C VAL A 114 31.26 -50.17 -17.15
N SER A 115 30.02 -50.37 -16.70
CA SER A 115 29.54 -51.69 -16.26
C SER A 115 29.68 -52.75 -17.35
N PHE A 116 29.41 -52.41 -18.62
CA PHE A 116 29.60 -53.33 -19.74
C PHE A 116 31.07 -53.73 -19.97
N ILE A 117 32.03 -52.87 -19.61
CA ILE A 117 33.48 -53.16 -19.74
C ILE A 117 33.99 -54.05 -18.60
N PHE A 118 33.47 -53.86 -17.38
CA PHE A 118 33.99 -54.49 -16.17
C PHE A 118 33.21 -55.72 -15.70
N ASP A 119 31.93 -55.85 -16.08
CA ASP A 119 31.08 -56.98 -15.71
C ASP A 119 30.78 -57.89 -16.91
N ASP A 120 30.46 -59.17 -16.66
CA ASP A 120 30.09 -60.16 -17.69
C ASP A 120 28.66 -59.92 -18.24
N PHE A 121 28.45 -58.80 -18.95
CA PHE A 121 27.17 -58.48 -19.58
C PHE A 121 26.97 -59.22 -20.91
N SER A 122 25.81 -59.85 -21.09
CA SER A 122 25.44 -60.38 -22.41
C SER A 122 24.94 -59.27 -23.34
N VAL A 123 25.22 -59.39 -24.64
CA VAL A 123 24.73 -58.44 -25.68
C VAL A 123 23.20 -58.35 -25.67
N SER A 124 22.52 -59.47 -25.39
CA SER A 124 21.05 -59.52 -25.34
C SER A 124 20.46 -58.71 -24.18
N GLU A 125 21.14 -58.66 -23.03
CA GLU A 125 20.74 -57.86 -21.88
C GLU A 125 21.01 -56.39 -22.13
N LEU A 126 22.15 -56.06 -22.76
CA LEU A 126 22.46 -54.68 -23.15
C LEU A 126 21.37 -54.10 -24.07
N VAL A 127 20.92 -54.85 -25.07
CA VAL A 127 19.84 -54.41 -25.99
C VAL A 127 18.54 -54.13 -25.21
N LYS A 128 18.14 -55.02 -24.29
CA LYS A 128 16.93 -54.81 -23.45
C LYS A 128 17.05 -53.59 -22.54
N ILE A 129 18.25 -53.32 -22.03
CA ILE A 129 18.50 -52.14 -21.20
C ILE A 129 18.39 -50.87 -22.05
N LEU A 130 19.05 -50.83 -23.22
CA LEU A 130 18.98 -49.68 -24.14
C LEU A 130 17.56 -49.40 -24.63
N GLU A 131 16.76 -50.44 -24.88
CA GLU A 131 15.33 -50.30 -25.21
C GLU A 131 14.57 -49.59 -24.09
N LYS A 132 14.82 -49.94 -22.82
CA LYS A 132 14.23 -49.24 -21.67
C LYS A 132 14.69 -47.78 -21.58
N TYR A 133 15.97 -47.50 -21.83
CA TYR A 133 16.48 -46.13 -21.88
C TYR A 133 15.79 -45.30 -22.97
N ALA A 134 15.58 -45.88 -24.16
CA ALA A 134 14.87 -45.22 -25.25
C ALA A 134 13.41 -44.93 -24.85
N LEU A 135 12.71 -45.90 -24.25
CA LEU A 135 11.33 -45.72 -23.80
C LEU A 135 11.19 -44.65 -22.70
N ILE A 136 12.12 -44.63 -21.74
CA ILE A 136 12.12 -43.66 -20.64
C ILE A 136 12.49 -42.26 -21.14
N SER A 137 13.43 -42.13 -22.07
CA SER A 137 13.88 -40.83 -22.59
C SER A 137 12.89 -40.19 -23.56
N LEU A 138 12.07 -40.98 -24.26
CA LEU A 138 11.06 -40.49 -25.21
C LEU A 138 10.14 -39.39 -24.64
N PRO A 139 9.43 -39.56 -23.50
CA PRO A 139 8.57 -38.51 -22.96
C PRO A 139 9.32 -37.23 -22.62
N PHE A 140 10.54 -37.32 -22.07
CA PHE A 140 11.36 -36.14 -21.79
C PHE A 140 11.79 -35.41 -23.07
N ALA A 141 12.16 -36.16 -24.12
CA ALA A 141 12.48 -35.58 -25.42
C ALA A 141 11.26 -34.86 -26.02
N VAL A 142 10.06 -35.45 -25.90
CA VAL A 142 8.79 -34.83 -26.36
C VAL A 142 8.49 -33.55 -25.59
N PHE A 143 8.56 -33.55 -24.26
CA PHE A 143 8.33 -32.35 -23.46
C PHE A 143 9.35 -31.25 -23.74
N TRP A 144 10.63 -31.59 -23.90
CA TRP A 144 11.65 -30.62 -24.28
C TRP A 144 11.39 -30.03 -25.66
N ALA A 145 11.11 -30.87 -26.67
CA ALA A 145 10.77 -30.41 -28.01
C ALA A 145 9.52 -29.52 -28.03
N GLN A 146 8.47 -29.90 -27.30
CA GLN A 146 7.25 -29.10 -27.17
C GLN A 146 7.53 -27.73 -26.52
N GLY A 147 8.35 -27.70 -25.46
CA GLY A 147 8.78 -26.47 -24.80
C GLY A 147 9.58 -25.53 -25.71
N GLU A 148 10.51 -26.09 -26.50
CA GLU A 148 11.31 -25.32 -27.45
C GLU A 148 10.48 -24.74 -28.59
N LEU A 149 9.52 -25.51 -29.13
CA LEU A 149 8.57 -25.02 -30.13
C LEU A 149 7.70 -23.88 -29.59
N LEU A 150 7.26 -23.98 -28.33
CA LEU A 150 6.50 -22.93 -27.66
C LEU A 150 7.35 -21.66 -27.45
N ASN A 151 8.61 -21.80 -27.04
CA ASN A 151 9.54 -20.67 -26.87
C ASN A 151 9.81 -19.93 -28.18
N ARG A 152 9.80 -20.65 -29.31
CA ARG A 152 9.91 -20.07 -30.66
C ARG A 152 8.60 -19.45 -31.19
N GLY A 153 7.51 -19.58 -30.44
CA GLY A 153 6.22 -18.96 -30.78
C GLY A 153 5.36 -19.72 -31.79
N TYR A 154 5.67 -20.99 -32.07
CA TYR A 154 4.88 -21.77 -33.05
C TYR A 154 3.45 -22.06 -32.59
N PHE A 155 3.23 -22.23 -31.29
CA PHE A 155 1.90 -22.41 -30.71
C PHE A 155 1.90 -21.98 -29.24
N MET A 156 0.71 -21.69 -28.71
CA MET A 156 0.48 -21.36 -27.30
C MET A 156 -0.63 -22.24 -26.75
N LEU A 157 -0.35 -23.01 -25.71
CA LEU A 157 -1.36 -23.86 -25.08
C LEU A 157 -2.31 -22.99 -24.23
N PRO A 158 -3.64 -23.19 -24.29
CA PRO A 158 -4.61 -22.31 -23.63
C PRO A 158 -4.41 -22.15 -22.11
N PHE A 159 -3.98 -23.22 -21.43
CA PHE A 159 -3.74 -23.22 -19.99
C PHE A 159 -2.45 -22.47 -19.58
N LEU A 160 -1.59 -22.16 -20.55
CA LEU A 160 -0.35 -21.40 -20.35
C LEU A 160 -0.54 -19.89 -20.49
N LYS A 161 -1.71 -19.45 -20.94
CA LYS A 161 -2.03 -18.03 -21.12
C LYS A 161 -1.87 -17.30 -19.78
N ALA A 162 -1.33 -16.08 -19.87
CA ALA A 162 -1.22 -15.20 -18.74
C ALA A 162 -2.60 -14.91 -18.15
N GLN A 163 -2.64 -14.72 -16.84
CA GLN A 163 -3.86 -14.37 -16.11
C GLN A 163 -3.75 -12.95 -15.57
N ARG A 164 -4.81 -12.16 -15.72
CA ARG A 164 -4.87 -10.82 -15.13
C ARG A 164 -4.85 -10.97 -13.62
N ALA A 165 -3.91 -10.32 -12.94
CA ALA A 165 -3.86 -10.31 -11.49
C ALA A 165 -4.75 -9.20 -10.93
N TYR A 166 -4.56 -7.98 -11.43
CA TYR A 166 -5.33 -6.81 -11.04
C TYR A 166 -5.35 -5.74 -12.13
N GLU A 167 -6.23 -4.78 -11.98
CA GLU A 167 -6.39 -3.62 -12.85
C GLU A 167 -6.82 -2.41 -12.03
N LEU A 168 -6.17 -1.27 -12.27
CA LEU A 168 -6.54 0.04 -11.78
C LEU A 168 -6.97 0.87 -12.97
N ASN A 169 -8.20 1.35 -12.96
CA ASN A 169 -8.77 2.04 -14.11
C ASN A 169 -8.87 3.55 -13.80
N ARG A 170 -8.02 4.35 -14.43
CA ARG A 170 -7.96 5.81 -14.31
C ARG A 170 -9.27 6.49 -14.73
N ARG A 171 -9.94 5.97 -15.78
CA ARG A 171 -11.19 6.57 -16.30
C ARG A 171 -12.38 6.42 -15.37
N THR A 172 -12.46 5.28 -14.68
CA THR A 172 -13.56 4.95 -13.77
C THR A 172 -13.22 5.25 -12.31
N GLY A 173 -11.94 5.29 -11.95
CA GLY A 173 -11.49 5.37 -10.56
C GLY A 173 -11.59 4.05 -9.79
N MET A 174 -11.81 2.93 -10.48
CA MET A 174 -12.04 1.63 -9.86
C MET A 174 -10.77 0.77 -9.84
N VAL A 175 -10.64 -0.04 -8.80
CA VAL A 175 -9.62 -1.08 -8.67
C VAL A 175 -10.29 -2.44 -8.68
N THR A 176 -9.85 -3.31 -9.58
CA THR A 176 -10.37 -4.66 -9.75
C THR A 176 -9.26 -5.67 -9.47
N LEU A 177 -9.53 -6.61 -8.56
CA LEU A 177 -8.70 -7.80 -8.37
C LEU A 177 -9.31 -8.96 -9.17
N TYR A 178 -8.49 -9.75 -9.86
CA TYR A 178 -8.95 -10.89 -10.65
C TYR A 178 -8.49 -12.22 -10.05
N ARG A 179 -9.28 -13.28 -10.28
CA ARG A 179 -8.92 -14.68 -10.00
C ARG A 179 -9.40 -15.55 -11.13
N HIS A 180 -8.50 -16.36 -11.71
CA HIS A 180 -8.82 -17.19 -12.87
C HIS A 180 -9.46 -16.38 -14.01
N ASN A 181 -8.93 -15.17 -14.27
CA ASN A 181 -9.46 -14.20 -15.24
C ASN A 181 -10.91 -13.74 -15.00
N LYS A 182 -11.45 -13.91 -13.80
CA LYS A 182 -12.75 -13.37 -13.40
C LYS A 182 -12.57 -12.30 -12.31
N PRO A 183 -13.33 -11.19 -12.35
CA PRO A 183 -13.24 -10.16 -11.32
C PRO A 183 -13.67 -10.77 -9.98
N TYR A 184 -12.80 -10.67 -8.98
CA TYR A 184 -13.04 -11.12 -7.62
C TYR A 184 -13.74 -10.03 -6.79
N PHE A 185 -13.28 -8.79 -6.90
CA PHE A 185 -13.99 -7.60 -6.43
C PHE A 185 -13.58 -6.38 -7.27
N THR A 186 -14.44 -5.36 -7.25
CA THR A 186 -14.20 -4.06 -7.87
C THR A 186 -14.72 -2.97 -6.94
N HIS A 187 -13.85 -2.05 -6.52
CA HIS A 187 -14.20 -0.94 -5.60
C HIS A 187 -13.50 0.36 -5.99
N PRO A 188 -13.97 1.53 -5.53
CA PRO A 188 -13.29 2.81 -5.79
C PRO A 188 -11.90 2.86 -5.18
N PHE A 189 -10.95 3.48 -5.89
CA PHE A 189 -9.54 3.58 -5.49
C PHE A 189 -9.34 4.19 -4.08
N ILE A 190 -10.15 5.19 -3.72
CA ILE A 190 -10.08 5.89 -2.44
C ILE A 190 -10.48 5.01 -1.23
N GLU A 191 -11.18 3.91 -1.48
CA GLU A 191 -11.58 2.94 -0.45
C GLU A 191 -10.48 1.93 -0.13
N PHE A 192 -9.34 1.99 -0.83
CA PHE A 192 -8.18 1.16 -0.55
C PHE A 192 -7.15 1.87 0.31
N ASP A 193 -6.60 1.12 1.26
CA ASP A 193 -5.44 1.53 2.04
C ASP A 193 -4.20 0.81 1.50
N CYS A 194 -3.13 1.56 1.28
CA CYS A 194 -1.86 1.02 0.81
C CYS A 194 -0.99 0.62 2.02
N PHE A 195 -0.57 -0.64 2.07
CA PHE A 195 0.24 -1.18 3.15
C PHE A 195 1.53 -1.78 2.60
N LEU A 196 2.64 -1.48 3.29
CA LEU A 196 3.93 -2.13 3.12
C LEU A 196 4.13 -3.14 4.24
N ASN A 197 4.08 -4.42 3.90
CA ASN A 197 4.40 -5.48 4.83
C ASN A 197 5.88 -5.88 4.70
N ALA A 198 6.58 -6.05 5.81
CA ALA A 198 7.94 -6.58 5.85
C ALA A 198 7.93 -7.98 6.45
N ALA A 199 8.49 -8.95 5.73
CA ALA A 199 8.63 -10.33 6.18
C ALA A 199 10.09 -10.78 6.06
N PRO A 200 10.65 -11.44 7.09
CA PRO A 200 12.00 -11.99 7.00
C PRO A 200 12.03 -13.11 5.94
N GLY A 201 12.93 -12.99 4.98
CA GLY A 201 13.22 -14.03 4.01
C GLY A 201 14.03 -15.17 4.64
N HIS A 202 14.12 -16.31 3.95
CA HIS A 202 14.89 -17.47 4.41
C HIS A 202 16.39 -17.17 4.65
N GLN A 203 16.92 -16.13 4.00
CA GLN A 203 18.33 -15.69 4.11
C GLN A 203 18.53 -14.54 5.12
N GLY A 204 17.50 -14.16 5.88
CA GLY A 204 17.54 -13.02 6.81
C GLY A 204 17.36 -11.65 6.16
N LEU A 205 17.31 -11.57 4.83
CA LEU A 205 16.95 -10.34 4.11
C LEU A 205 15.47 -10.02 4.29
N MET A 206 15.13 -8.74 4.46
CA MET A 206 13.74 -8.30 4.57
C MET A 206 13.09 -8.26 3.18
N ASN A 207 12.06 -9.08 2.99
CA ASN A 207 11.20 -9.03 1.82
C ASN A 207 10.04 -8.08 2.10
N TYR A 208 9.86 -7.10 1.22
CA TYR A 208 8.76 -6.15 1.31
C TYR A 208 7.65 -6.50 0.33
N SER A 209 6.41 -6.37 0.78
CA SER A 209 5.21 -6.59 -0.03
C SER A 209 4.28 -5.39 0.10
N LEU A 210 4.22 -4.58 -0.95
CA LEU A 210 3.25 -3.51 -1.14
C LEU A 210 1.91 -4.08 -1.61
N LEU A 211 0.84 -3.78 -0.87
CA LEU A 211 -0.51 -4.29 -1.08
C LEU A 211 -1.55 -3.17 -0.94
N LEU A 212 -2.58 -3.16 -1.81
CA LEU A 212 -3.81 -2.39 -1.55
C LEU A 212 -4.84 -3.27 -0.86
N VAL A 213 -5.38 -2.80 0.25
CA VAL A 213 -6.37 -3.52 1.05
C VAL A 213 -7.65 -2.71 1.10
N HIS A 214 -8.78 -3.34 0.76
CA HIS A 214 -10.07 -2.68 0.80
C HIS A 214 -10.51 -2.44 2.25
N ARG A 215 -10.88 -1.20 2.58
CA ARG A 215 -11.12 -0.75 3.96
C ARG A 215 -12.34 -1.40 4.62
N TYR A 216 -13.39 -1.69 3.86
CA TYR A 216 -14.72 -2.00 4.43
C TYR A 216 -15.12 -3.48 4.39
N ASN A 217 -14.57 -4.27 3.46
CA ASN A 217 -15.13 -5.60 3.15
C ASN A 217 -14.34 -6.77 3.76
N GLY A 218 -13.23 -6.50 4.46
CA GLY A 218 -12.46 -7.54 5.16
C GLY A 218 -11.94 -8.67 4.25
N TYR A 219 -11.61 -8.36 2.99
CA TYR A 219 -11.10 -9.36 2.04
C TYR A 219 -9.78 -9.95 2.53
N ARG A 220 -9.64 -11.28 2.40
CA ARG A 220 -8.41 -12.01 2.77
C ARG A 220 -7.21 -11.71 1.87
N HIS A 221 -7.43 -11.10 0.71
CA HIS A 221 -6.40 -10.88 -0.30
C HIS A 221 -6.43 -9.40 -0.71
N GLY A 222 -5.27 -8.75 -0.59
CA GLY A 222 -5.03 -7.41 -1.14
C GLY A 222 -4.59 -7.47 -2.59
N VAL A 223 -4.61 -6.31 -3.26
CA VAL A 223 -4.09 -6.13 -4.60
C VAL A 223 -2.56 -6.06 -4.53
N PRO A 224 -1.82 -6.98 -5.18
CA PRO A 224 -0.39 -7.10 -5.00
C PRO A 224 0.42 -6.16 -5.90
N LEU A 225 0.58 -4.90 -5.47
CA LEU A 225 1.36 -3.90 -6.21
C LEU A 225 2.86 -4.21 -6.30
N HIS A 226 3.40 -4.96 -5.34
CA HIS A 226 4.82 -5.37 -5.33
C HIS A 226 5.25 -6.21 -6.53
N LEU A 227 4.32 -6.80 -7.29
CA LEU A 227 4.67 -7.58 -8.50
C LEU A 227 5.38 -6.74 -9.57
N MET A 228 5.25 -5.41 -9.48
CA MET A 228 5.89 -4.46 -10.40
C MET A 228 7.23 -3.91 -9.89
N LEU A 229 7.67 -4.35 -8.71
CA LEU A 229 8.88 -3.88 -8.04
C LEU A 229 9.83 -5.05 -7.82
N PRO A 230 11.15 -4.86 -7.99
CA PRO A 230 12.10 -5.85 -7.52
C PRO A 230 11.96 -6.07 -6.02
N SER A 231 12.14 -7.31 -5.58
CA SER A 231 12.23 -7.62 -4.15
C SER A 231 13.41 -6.87 -3.52
N ASN A 232 13.27 -6.47 -2.25
CA ASN A 232 14.35 -5.98 -1.37
C ASN A 232 14.90 -4.59 -1.71
N GLN A 233 14.03 -3.67 -2.15
CA GLN A 233 14.38 -2.25 -2.29
C GLN A 233 14.29 -1.46 -0.96
N LEU A 234 14.77 -0.22 -0.98
CA LEU A 234 14.59 0.74 0.11
C LEU A 234 13.11 1.12 0.26
N ILE A 235 12.68 1.45 1.49
CA ILE A 235 11.29 1.82 1.79
C ILE A 235 10.83 3.00 0.91
N ASP A 236 11.70 3.97 0.68
CA ASP A 236 11.39 5.14 -0.14
C ASP A 236 11.11 4.81 -1.61
N GLU A 237 11.66 3.71 -2.13
CA GLU A 237 11.32 3.24 -3.49
C GLU A 237 9.85 2.78 -3.57
N TYR A 238 9.36 2.08 -2.55
CA TYR A 238 7.95 1.69 -2.47
C TYR A 238 7.03 2.91 -2.30
N LYS A 239 7.47 3.93 -1.55
CA LYS A 239 6.74 5.20 -1.42
C LYS A 239 6.67 5.95 -2.75
N ARG A 240 7.78 6.03 -3.50
CA ARG A 240 7.82 6.63 -4.86
C ARG A 240 6.93 5.86 -5.82
N PHE A 241 6.90 4.53 -5.73
CA PHE A 241 6.00 3.73 -6.56
C PHE A 241 4.54 3.99 -6.20
N TRP A 242 4.21 4.11 -4.91
CA TRP A 242 2.87 4.52 -4.48
C TRP A 242 2.52 5.94 -4.97
N ASN A 243 3.46 6.88 -4.94
CA ASN A 243 3.28 8.21 -5.54
C ASN A 243 2.95 8.12 -7.04
N MET A 244 3.68 7.29 -7.80
CA MET A 244 3.40 7.06 -9.22
C MET A 244 2.02 6.44 -9.46
N VAL A 245 1.62 5.46 -8.65
CA VAL A 245 0.29 4.82 -8.72
C VAL A 245 -0.81 5.85 -8.46
N GLN A 246 -0.64 6.69 -7.44
CA GLN A 246 -1.57 7.78 -7.16
C GLN A 246 -1.64 8.79 -8.33
N GLN A 247 -0.50 9.17 -8.90
CA GLN A 247 -0.44 10.12 -10.02
C GLN A 247 -1.10 9.53 -11.27
N TYR A 248 -0.89 8.23 -11.51
CA TYR A 248 -1.56 7.49 -12.56
C TYR A 248 -3.08 7.46 -12.37
N MET A 249 -3.58 7.38 -11.14
CA MET A 249 -5.03 7.34 -10.87
C MET A 249 -5.68 8.73 -10.80
N ASP A 250 -4.90 9.77 -10.51
CA ASP A 250 -5.40 11.13 -10.30
C ASP A 250 -5.65 11.88 -11.62
N ILE A 251 -6.91 12.14 -11.94
CA ILE A 251 -7.31 12.87 -13.15
C ILE A 251 -6.95 14.35 -13.10
N SER A 252 -6.58 14.90 -11.95
CA SER A 252 -6.17 16.31 -11.81
C SER A 252 -4.70 16.55 -12.16
N ARG A 253 -3.92 15.48 -12.31
CA ARG A 253 -2.50 15.48 -12.65
C ARG A 253 -2.25 14.77 -13.98
N PRO A 254 -1.21 15.17 -14.75
CA PRO A 254 -0.80 14.42 -15.93
C PRO A 254 -0.30 13.02 -15.54
N LEU A 255 -0.35 12.09 -16.49
CA LEU A 255 0.22 10.76 -16.35
C LEU A 255 1.73 10.86 -15.98
N PRO A 256 2.24 9.92 -15.17
CA PRO A 256 3.66 9.86 -14.84
C PRO A 256 4.53 9.88 -16.10
N ASP A 257 5.64 10.63 -16.03
CA ASP A 257 6.60 10.69 -17.11
C ASP A 257 7.49 9.44 -17.12
N ILE A 258 7.05 8.40 -17.82
CA ILE A 258 7.76 7.12 -17.93
C ILE A 258 7.68 6.54 -19.35
N LEU A 259 8.66 5.71 -19.72
CA LEU A 259 8.74 5.05 -21.03
C LEU A 259 7.42 4.37 -21.41
N MET A 260 6.82 3.60 -20.49
CA MET A 260 5.61 2.81 -20.75
C MET A 260 4.40 3.63 -21.18
N LEU A 261 4.28 4.87 -20.70
CA LEU A 261 3.13 5.73 -20.93
C LEU A 261 3.36 6.74 -22.05
N GLU A 262 4.61 6.92 -22.48
CA GLU A 262 5.01 7.95 -23.44
C GLU A 262 4.17 7.91 -24.73
N ALA A 263 3.82 6.71 -25.23
CA ALA A 263 3.08 6.54 -26.48
C ALA A 263 1.60 6.89 -26.39
N VAL A 264 1.06 6.90 -25.17
CA VAL A 264 -0.36 7.09 -24.89
C VAL A 264 -0.65 8.41 -24.17
N ARG A 265 0.38 9.21 -23.85
CA ARG A 265 0.22 10.53 -23.19
C ARG A 265 -0.75 11.44 -23.93
N ASN A 266 -0.66 11.49 -25.26
CA ASN A 266 -1.52 12.32 -26.10
C ASN A 266 -3.00 11.87 -26.10
N LYS A 267 -3.30 10.64 -25.66
CA LYS A 267 -4.66 10.10 -25.56
C LYS A 267 -5.35 10.47 -24.24
N ASP A 268 -4.59 10.78 -23.19
CA ASP A 268 -5.12 11.23 -21.90
C ASP A 268 -5.40 12.74 -21.94
N GLU A 269 -6.61 13.16 -21.58
CA GLU A 269 -7.03 14.54 -21.73
C GLU A 269 -6.25 15.50 -20.81
N THR A 270 -6.09 15.15 -19.53
CA THR A 270 -5.33 15.95 -18.57
C THR A 270 -3.87 16.07 -18.98
N THR A 271 -3.28 14.97 -19.42
CA THR A 271 -1.88 14.94 -19.90
C THR A 271 -1.70 15.76 -21.17
N ARG A 272 -2.63 15.66 -22.14
CA ARG A 272 -2.61 16.44 -23.38
C ARG A 272 -2.68 17.95 -23.12
N ILE A 273 -3.52 18.39 -22.18
CA ILE A 273 -3.61 19.80 -21.78
C ILE A 273 -2.32 20.25 -21.08
N TYR A 274 -1.76 19.41 -20.21
CA TYR A 274 -0.51 19.70 -19.52
C TYR A 274 0.68 19.82 -20.49
N ASP A 275 0.85 18.84 -21.38
CA ASP A 275 1.94 18.81 -22.37
C ASP A 275 1.81 19.95 -23.41
N ALA A 276 0.59 20.47 -23.65
CA ALA A 276 0.39 21.66 -24.48
C ALA A 276 0.94 22.95 -23.84
N THR A 277 1.03 23.00 -22.51
CA THR A 277 1.59 24.14 -21.75
C THR A 277 3.03 23.92 -21.33
N HIS A 278 3.49 22.66 -21.26
CA HIS A 278 4.84 22.26 -20.90
C HIS A 278 5.44 21.40 -22.02
N PRO A 279 6.04 22.02 -23.06
CA PRO A 279 6.54 21.30 -24.21
C PRO A 279 7.59 20.28 -23.80
N ARG A 280 7.42 19.05 -24.31
CA ARG A 280 8.32 17.93 -24.09
C ARG A 280 8.50 17.17 -25.39
N GLU A 281 9.68 16.59 -25.59
CA GLU A 281 9.92 15.62 -26.65
C GLU A 281 9.03 14.37 -26.50
N SER A 282 8.27 14.06 -27.55
CA SER A 282 7.28 12.97 -27.57
C SER A 282 7.88 11.56 -27.54
N HIS A 283 9.17 11.43 -27.80
CA HIS A 283 9.91 10.17 -27.89
C HIS A 283 11.18 10.17 -27.02
N TYR A 284 11.22 11.04 -26.02
CA TYR A 284 12.36 11.23 -25.13
C TYR A 284 12.95 9.91 -24.59
N TRP A 285 12.11 9.04 -24.02
CA TRP A 285 12.56 7.76 -23.45
C TRP A 285 12.83 6.69 -24.51
N ARG A 286 12.15 6.74 -25.66
CA ARG A 286 12.30 5.73 -26.72
C ARG A 286 13.55 5.90 -27.57
N GLN A 287 14.03 7.13 -27.72
CA GLN A 287 15.16 7.42 -28.59
C GLN A 287 16.51 7.12 -27.94
N MET A 288 16.58 7.03 -26.62
CA MET A 288 17.82 6.70 -25.91
C MET A 288 18.17 5.21 -26.02
N SER A 289 19.48 4.90 -25.97
CA SER A 289 19.95 3.52 -25.84
C SER A 289 19.70 2.99 -24.43
N ASP A 290 19.73 1.68 -24.26
CA ASP A 290 19.51 1.04 -22.96
C ASP A 290 20.54 1.50 -21.92
N GLU A 291 21.79 1.74 -22.33
CA GLU A 291 22.84 2.24 -21.44
C GLU A 291 22.58 3.68 -20.99
N VAL A 292 22.16 4.55 -21.92
CA VAL A 292 21.81 5.95 -21.62
C VAL A 292 20.57 6.01 -20.72
N PHE A 293 19.60 5.13 -20.97
CA PHE A 293 18.41 4.98 -20.13
C PHE A 293 18.77 4.62 -18.68
N ASP A 294 19.66 3.66 -18.49
CA ASP A 294 20.12 3.28 -17.15
C ASP A 294 20.86 4.40 -16.44
N GLN A 295 21.79 5.05 -17.14
CA GLN A 295 22.50 6.22 -16.60
C GLN A 295 21.53 7.33 -16.19
N LYS A 296 20.46 7.54 -16.98
CA LYS A 296 19.44 8.54 -16.67
C LYS A 296 18.63 8.16 -15.45
N LEU A 297 18.22 6.89 -15.31
CA LEU A 297 17.50 6.41 -14.12
C LEU A 297 18.36 6.48 -12.87
N ASP A 298 19.65 6.17 -12.97
CA ASP A 298 20.57 6.28 -11.83
C ASP A 298 20.83 7.75 -11.45
N ALA A 299 20.97 8.65 -12.43
CA ALA A 299 21.08 10.09 -12.17
C ALA A 299 19.81 10.64 -11.49
N LEU A 300 18.62 10.24 -11.96
CA LEU A 300 17.35 10.57 -11.32
C LEU A 300 17.27 10.02 -9.90
N ALA A 301 17.72 8.79 -9.67
CA ALA A 301 17.74 8.21 -8.33
C ALA A 301 18.58 9.05 -7.36
N ILE A 302 19.74 9.55 -7.81
CA ILE A 302 20.63 10.42 -7.02
C ILE A 302 19.98 11.79 -6.75
N GLU A 303 19.42 12.44 -7.77
CA GLU A 303 18.72 13.72 -7.63
C GLU A 303 17.58 13.64 -6.61
N GLN A 304 16.83 12.54 -6.69
CA GLN A 304 15.70 12.27 -5.83
C GLN A 304 16.06 12.01 -4.36
N LEU A 305 17.33 11.74 -4.01
CA LEU A 305 17.75 11.54 -2.61
C LEU A 305 17.49 12.78 -1.73
N GLN A 306 17.51 13.98 -2.34
CA GLN A 306 17.25 15.24 -1.64
C GLN A 306 15.77 15.63 -1.62
N GLN A 307 14.92 14.84 -2.28
CA GLN A 307 13.49 15.13 -2.43
C GLN A 307 12.66 14.15 -1.58
N PRO A 308 11.52 14.59 -1.02
CA PRO A 308 10.63 13.68 -0.31
C PRO A 308 10.09 12.61 -1.27
N ALA A 309 9.97 11.37 -0.79
CA ALA A 309 9.52 10.24 -1.60
C ALA A 309 8.04 10.32 -2.03
N THR A 310 7.25 11.15 -1.34
CA THR A 310 5.84 11.45 -1.62
C THR A 310 5.58 12.92 -1.33
N GLY A 311 4.54 13.50 -1.94
CA GLY A 311 4.16 14.89 -1.65
C GLY A 311 3.32 15.03 -0.36
N ALA A 312 2.66 16.19 -0.23
CA ALA A 312 1.91 16.55 0.97
C ALA A 312 0.74 15.59 1.23
N VAL A 313 0.57 15.17 2.49
CA VAL A 313 -0.47 14.22 2.89
C VAL A 313 -1.86 14.83 2.72
N ILE A 314 -2.76 14.08 2.08
CA ILE A 314 -4.18 14.40 2.00
C ILE A 314 -4.88 13.66 3.12
N ASN A 315 -5.52 14.40 4.03
CA ASN A 315 -6.39 13.78 5.01
C ASN A 315 -7.70 13.37 4.32
N ILE A 316 -7.90 12.06 4.20
CA ILE A 316 -9.08 11.49 3.55
C ILE A 316 -10.17 11.12 4.56
N PHE A 317 -9.92 11.27 5.85
CA PHE A 317 -10.86 10.91 6.91
C PHE A 317 -11.57 12.18 7.41
N ALA A 318 -12.87 12.05 7.70
CA ALA A 318 -13.55 13.08 8.47
C ALA A 318 -12.85 13.20 9.83
N GLU A 319 -12.45 14.41 10.21
CA GLU A 319 -11.91 14.73 11.53
C GLU A 319 -12.98 14.44 12.59
N GLU A 320 -13.00 13.20 13.07
CA GLU A 320 -13.46 12.92 14.42
C GLU A 320 -12.21 12.46 15.17
N GLY A 321 -11.67 13.31 16.04
CA GLY A 321 -10.73 12.83 17.04
C GLY A 321 -9.24 12.98 16.76
N HIS A 322 -8.73 13.92 15.95
CA HIS A 322 -7.27 14.08 15.75
C HIS A 322 -6.81 15.55 15.76
N GLN A 323 -5.78 15.84 16.54
CA GLN A 323 -5.14 17.16 16.70
C GLN A 323 -3.77 17.19 16.00
N GLN A 324 -3.47 18.28 15.29
CA GLN A 324 -2.21 18.45 14.57
C GLN A 324 -1.14 19.08 15.48
N CYS A 325 0.04 18.46 15.55
CA CYS A 325 1.16 18.98 16.33
C CYS A 325 1.74 20.24 15.68
N SER A 326 1.82 21.33 16.45
CA SER A 326 2.37 22.62 16.00
C SER A 326 3.87 22.58 15.66
N GLU A 327 4.60 21.59 16.19
CA GLU A 327 6.05 21.52 16.04
C GLU A 327 6.48 20.61 14.88
N CYS A 328 5.88 19.42 14.77
CA CYS A 328 6.24 18.44 13.75
C CYS A 328 5.19 18.25 12.64
N ASN A 329 4.08 19.00 12.68
CA ASN A 329 2.94 18.90 11.75
C ASN A 329 2.32 17.50 11.62
N THR A 330 2.62 16.60 12.56
CA THR A 330 2.11 15.23 12.59
C THR A 330 0.78 15.19 13.33
N TRP A 331 -0.11 14.32 12.87
CA TRP A 331 -1.44 14.14 13.45
C TRP A 331 -1.39 13.14 14.59
N SER A 332 -1.90 13.50 15.76
CA SER A 332 -2.08 12.61 16.91
C SER A 332 -3.56 12.54 17.29
N PRO A 333 -4.04 11.45 17.91
CA PRO A 333 -5.41 11.37 18.39
C PRO A 333 -5.76 12.54 19.36
N GLU A 334 -6.96 13.11 19.25
CA GLU A 334 -7.52 14.03 20.24
C GLU A 334 -7.62 13.30 21.58
N GLY A 335 -7.16 13.98 22.64
CA GLY A 335 -7.09 13.42 24.01
C GLY A 335 -5.70 12.93 24.42
N GLU A 336 -4.76 12.77 23.50
CA GLU A 336 -3.35 12.57 23.86
C GLU A 336 -2.71 13.87 24.33
N ARG A 337 -1.96 13.80 25.45
CA ARG A 337 -1.31 14.98 26.05
C ARG A 337 -0.04 15.39 25.31
N HIS A 338 0.55 14.47 24.54
CA HIS A 338 1.81 14.65 23.83
C HIS A 338 1.68 14.07 22.43
N CYS A 339 2.38 14.64 21.46
CA CYS A 339 2.46 14.10 20.11
C CYS A 339 3.07 12.69 20.12
N THR A 340 2.42 11.75 19.45
CA THR A 340 2.89 10.36 19.28
C THR A 340 4.32 10.25 18.74
N GLU A 341 4.76 11.22 17.96
CA GLU A 341 6.06 11.20 17.28
C GLU A 341 7.12 12.00 18.05
N CYS A 342 6.95 13.32 18.17
CA CYS A 342 7.95 14.19 18.78
C CYS A 342 7.79 14.38 20.29
N HIS A 343 6.74 13.80 20.90
CA HIS A 343 6.42 13.97 22.32
C HIS A 343 6.17 15.44 22.75
N HIS A 344 5.99 16.35 21.79
CA HIS A 344 5.64 17.75 22.08
C HIS A 344 4.25 17.82 22.72
N PRO A 345 4.08 18.53 23.85
CA PRO A 345 2.79 18.64 24.52
C PRO A 345 1.79 19.42 23.66
N PHE A 346 0.54 18.95 23.61
CA PHE A 346 -0.54 19.71 23.00
C PHE A 346 -1.03 20.80 23.97
N ALA A 347 -1.37 21.97 23.44
CA ALA A 347 -1.96 23.04 24.24
C ALA A 347 -3.34 22.58 24.71
N ILE A 348 -3.45 22.27 26.00
CA ILE A 348 -4.72 21.91 26.62
C ILE A 348 -5.48 23.23 26.82
N ASP A 349 -6.55 23.45 26.07
CA ASP A 349 -7.57 24.41 26.52
C ASP A 349 -8.10 23.89 27.85
N ASN A 350 -7.82 24.63 28.91
CA ASN A 350 -8.26 24.33 30.27
C ASN A 350 -9.80 24.31 30.34
N ALA A 351 -10.39 23.16 30.03
CA ALA A 351 -11.80 22.85 30.24
C ALA A 351 -11.98 21.38 30.67
N ALA A 352 -11.07 20.90 31.52
CA ALA A 352 -11.38 19.84 32.48
C ALA A 352 -11.61 20.54 33.82
N ILE A 353 -12.88 20.76 34.15
CA ILE A 353 -13.34 21.29 35.44
C ILE A 353 -12.68 20.42 36.53
N PRO A 354 -11.74 20.94 37.34
CA PRO A 354 -11.37 20.25 38.56
C PRO A 354 -12.59 20.37 39.50
N GLU A 355 -12.89 19.30 40.24
CA GLU A 355 -13.92 19.17 41.30
C GLU A 355 -14.59 20.50 41.72
N PRO A 356 -15.94 20.58 41.83
CA PRO A 356 -16.65 21.84 42.06
C PRO A 356 -15.95 22.65 43.16
N ALA A 357 -15.28 23.73 42.73
CA ALA A 357 -14.16 24.37 43.45
C ALA A 357 -14.51 24.82 44.88
N LEU A 358 -15.81 24.98 45.15
CA LEU A 358 -16.36 25.28 46.46
C LEU A 358 -16.20 24.12 47.46
N HIS A 359 -16.44 22.87 47.04
CA HIS A 359 -16.30 21.69 47.92
C HIS A 359 -14.87 21.50 48.40
N GLN A 360 -13.89 21.73 47.52
CA GLN A 360 -12.48 21.66 47.87
C GLN A 360 -12.09 22.80 48.83
N ALA A 361 -12.54 24.03 48.55
CA ALA A 361 -12.27 25.18 49.42
C ALA A 361 -12.86 24.97 50.84
N VAL A 362 -14.09 24.42 50.92
CA VAL A 362 -14.74 24.08 52.19
C VAL A 362 -14.03 22.94 52.90
N TRP A 363 -13.66 21.87 52.19
CA TRP A 363 -12.91 20.75 52.77
C TRP A 363 -11.54 21.18 53.33
N GLN A 364 -10.89 22.13 52.67
CA GLN A 364 -9.60 22.68 53.10
C GLN A 364 -9.74 23.73 54.21
N GLY A 365 -10.96 24.21 54.51
CA GLY A 365 -11.19 25.30 55.47
C GLY A 365 -10.72 26.67 54.96
N ASP A 366 -10.57 26.85 53.65
CA ASP A 366 -10.11 28.11 53.05
C ASP A 366 -11.28 29.08 52.87
N TRP A 367 -11.57 29.83 53.95
CA TRP A 367 -12.67 30.78 54.01
C TRP A 367 -12.59 31.86 52.93
N ALA A 368 -11.40 32.39 52.64
CA ALA A 368 -11.22 33.46 51.67
C ALA A 368 -11.54 32.98 50.24
N LYS A 369 -11.10 31.77 49.91
CA LYS A 369 -11.38 31.14 48.62
C LYS A 369 -12.85 30.76 48.50
N ALA A 370 -13.45 30.18 49.54
CA ALA A 370 -14.88 29.86 49.57
C ALA A 370 -15.75 31.11 49.35
N ARG A 371 -15.47 32.22 50.05
CA ARG A 371 -16.18 33.49 49.89
C ARG A 371 -16.03 34.08 48.48
N SER A 372 -14.83 34.00 47.91
CA SER A 372 -14.59 34.47 46.53
C SER A 372 -15.39 33.67 45.51
N LEU A 373 -15.49 32.35 45.69
CA LEU A 373 -16.26 31.46 44.81
C LEU A 373 -17.77 31.69 44.94
N LEU A 374 -18.28 31.91 46.15
CA LEU A 374 -19.69 32.28 46.38
C LEU A 374 -20.03 33.63 45.76
N ALA A 375 -19.13 34.62 45.85
CA ALA A 375 -19.29 35.91 45.18
C ALA A 375 -19.28 35.81 43.64
N GLN A 376 -18.65 34.77 43.09
CA GLN A 376 -18.63 34.45 41.66
C GLN A 376 -19.84 33.61 41.20
N GLY A 377 -20.79 33.32 42.10
CA GLY A 377 -22.02 32.59 41.79
C GLY A 377 -21.90 31.08 41.85
N ALA A 378 -20.92 30.53 42.59
CA ALA A 378 -20.84 29.09 42.83
C ALA A 378 -22.10 28.59 43.57
N SER A 379 -22.69 27.49 43.08
CA SER A 379 -23.89 26.89 43.67
C SER A 379 -23.57 26.20 44.99
N ILE A 380 -24.29 26.55 46.05
CA ILE A 380 -24.20 25.89 47.36
C ILE A 380 -24.89 24.52 47.42
N HIS A 381 -25.80 24.25 46.47
CA HIS A 381 -26.62 23.04 46.43
C HIS A 381 -26.06 21.97 45.49
N GLU A 382 -24.96 22.27 44.79
CA GLU A 382 -24.27 21.28 43.97
C GLU A 382 -23.68 20.19 44.88
N VAL A 383 -23.74 18.95 44.42
CA VAL A 383 -23.21 17.78 45.14
C VAL A 383 -21.92 17.30 44.45
N ASN A 384 -20.95 16.85 45.25
CA ASN A 384 -19.72 16.23 44.73
C ASN A 384 -19.93 14.76 44.31
N GLU A 385 -18.87 14.08 43.85
CA GLU A 385 -18.92 12.66 43.43
C GLU A 385 -19.39 11.68 44.53
N GLN A 386 -19.40 12.13 45.79
CA GLN A 386 -19.87 11.35 46.94
C GLN A 386 -21.33 11.69 47.32
N GLY A 387 -22.00 12.53 46.52
CA GLY A 387 -23.37 12.98 46.77
C GLY A 387 -23.51 13.98 47.91
N ARG A 388 -22.42 14.65 48.31
CA ARG A 388 -22.38 15.58 49.45
C ARG A 388 -22.32 17.02 48.97
N THR A 389 -23.09 17.89 49.60
CA THR A 389 -23.07 19.34 49.34
C THR A 389 -21.89 20.01 50.05
N ALA A 390 -21.59 21.24 49.66
CA ALA A 390 -20.63 22.08 50.38
C ALA A 390 -21.02 22.26 51.87
N MET A 391 -22.33 22.33 52.18
CA MET A 391 -22.80 22.42 53.56
C MET A 391 -22.53 21.15 54.36
N ASP A 392 -22.72 19.98 53.77
CA ASP A 392 -22.47 18.69 54.44
C ASP A 392 -20.98 18.55 54.82
N LEU A 393 -20.08 19.02 53.96
CA LEU A 393 -18.64 19.02 54.22
C LEU A 393 -18.23 20.02 55.31
N ALA A 394 -18.90 21.18 55.40
CA ALA A 394 -18.66 22.16 56.45
C ALA A 394 -19.15 21.66 57.82
N GLN A 395 -20.29 20.96 57.86
CA GLN A 395 -20.85 20.34 59.06
C GLN A 395 -19.99 19.18 59.57
N GLU A 396 -19.47 18.34 58.68
CA GLU A 396 -18.55 17.24 59.04
C GLU A 396 -17.26 17.76 59.70
N ARG A 397 -16.80 18.95 59.33
CA ARG A 397 -15.62 19.60 59.91
C ARG A 397 -15.91 20.40 61.18
N GLU A 398 -17.18 20.57 61.54
CA GLU A 398 -17.65 21.43 62.63
C GLU A 398 -17.14 22.89 62.52
N ASP A 399 -16.88 23.37 61.29
CA ASP A 399 -16.32 24.70 61.05
C ASP A 399 -17.42 25.77 61.05
N LYS A 400 -17.65 26.35 62.24
CA LYS A 400 -18.71 27.34 62.47
C LYS A 400 -18.64 28.55 61.54
N LEU A 401 -17.43 29.01 61.18
CA LEU A 401 -17.26 30.18 60.31
C LEU A 401 -17.60 29.88 58.86
N MET A 402 -17.36 28.63 58.43
CA MET A 402 -17.71 28.18 57.07
C MET A 402 -19.22 27.92 56.94
N ILE A 403 -19.84 27.37 57.99
CA ILE A 403 -21.29 27.16 58.04
C ILE A 403 -22.02 28.51 57.96
N GLU A 404 -21.62 29.49 58.79
CA GLU A 404 -22.22 30.83 58.78
C GLU A 404 -22.08 31.51 57.40
N LEU A 405 -20.93 31.37 56.73
CA LEU A 405 -20.71 31.89 55.37
C LEU A 405 -21.68 31.26 54.35
N LEU A 406 -21.86 29.94 54.40
CA LEU A 406 -22.74 29.21 53.50
C LEU A 406 -24.23 29.49 53.77
N GLU A 407 -24.62 29.65 55.04
CA GLU A 407 -25.98 30.06 55.44
C GLU A 407 -26.31 31.47 54.94
N THR A 408 -25.39 32.43 55.14
CA THR A 408 -25.57 33.83 54.71
C THR A 408 -25.76 33.93 53.20
N HIS A 409 -25.06 33.11 52.42
CA HIS A 409 -25.20 33.07 50.96
C HIS A 409 -26.35 32.18 50.47
N GLY A 410 -26.89 31.30 51.31
CA GLY A 410 -28.05 30.45 51.00
C GLY A 410 -29.40 31.16 51.15
N GLU A 411 -29.52 32.14 52.04
CA GLU A 411 -30.76 32.91 52.19
C GLU A 411 -31.00 33.90 51.03
N VAL A 412 -29.93 34.37 50.37
CA VAL A 412 -30.01 35.34 49.27
C VAL A 412 -30.55 34.72 47.97
N GLY A 413 -30.57 33.39 47.86
CA GLY A 413 -31.06 32.66 46.68
C GLY A 413 -32.58 32.58 46.51
N ASN A 414 -33.37 33.10 47.45
CA ASN A 414 -34.84 32.98 47.45
C ASN A 414 -35.62 34.23 47.03
N GLU A 415 -34.96 35.32 46.61
CA GLU A 415 -35.66 36.47 45.99
C GLU A 415 -35.75 36.29 44.47
N VAL A 416 -36.89 35.75 44.02
CA VAL A 416 -37.30 35.76 42.61
C VAL A 416 -37.91 37.14 42.29
N PRO A 417 -37.39 37.94 41.35
CA PRO A 417 -38.10 39.12 40.88
C PRO A 417 -39.19 38.70 39.88
N HIS A 418 -40.43 39.15 40.14
CA HIS A 418 -41.56 39.10 39.22
C HIS A 418 -41.41 40.06 38.03
#